data_AF-A0A387G709-F1
#
_entry.id   AF-A0A387G709-F1
#
_cell.length_a   1.000
_cell.length_b   1.000
_cell.length_c   1.000
_cell.angle_alpha   90.00
_cell.angle_beta   90.00
_cell.angle_gamma   90.00
#
_symmetry.space_group_name_H-M   'P 1'
#
loop_
_entity.id
_entity.type
_entity.pdbx_description
1 polymer ?
#
loop_
_entity_poly.entity_id
_entity_poly.type
_entity_poly.pdbx_seq_one_letter_code
_entity_poly.pdbx_strand_id
1 'polypeptide(L)'
;MPEDDNLRARDFARMFRLISAAKERAEALQLRNLVHLTNMALLQVALDWEGLDPERDPDIDLGGLVREKERIAMRHGRENLLVLPHT
;
A
#
# COMPACT_ATOMS: atom_id res chain seq x y z
N MET A 1 7.34 -25.05 0.44
CA MET A 1 6.35 -24.44 1.36
C MET A 1 5.82 -23.16 0.69
N PRO A 2 4.84 -23.25 -0.24
CA PRO A 2 4.44 -22.12 -1.09
C PRO A 2 3.12 -21.41 -0.69
N GLU A 3 2.40 -21.90 0.32
CA GLU A 3 1.08 -21.33 0.71
C GLU A 3 1.21 -20.06 1.57
N ASP A 4 2.22 -19.99 2.45
CA ASP A 4 2.43 -18.87 3.38
C ASP A 4 2.86 -17.57 2.66
N ASP A 5 3.68 -17.68 1.61
CA ASP A 5 4.12 -16.53 0.81
C ASP A 5 2.95 -15.92 0.01
N ASN A 6 2.03 -16.75 -0.45
CA ASN A 6 0.82 -16.31 -1.14
C ASN A 6 -0.16 -15.61 -0.19
N LEU A 7 -0.27 -16.07 1.05
CA LEU A 7 -1.12 -15.42 2.06
C LEU A 7 -0.56 -14.04 2.42
N ARG A 8 0.75 -13.96 2.70
CA ARG A 8 1.45 -12.69 2.94
C ARG A 8 1.25 -11.70 1.79
N ALA A 9 1.44 -12.14 0.54
CA ALA A 9 1.27 -11.27 -0.63
C ALA A 9 -0.15 -10.74 -0.79
N ARG A 10 -1.16 -11.56 -0.48
CA ARG A 10 -2.57 -11.14 -0.50
C ARG A 10 -2.89 -10.12 0.59
N ASP A 11 -2.39 -10.33 1.81
CA ASP A 11 -2.61 -9.42 2.93
C ASP A 11 -1.95 -8.06 2.70
N PHE A 12 -0.71 -8.07 2.21
CA PHE A 12 -0.01 -6.87 1.76
C PHE A 12 -0.80 -6.14 0.67
N ALA A 13 -1.18 -6.83 -0.41
CA ALA A 13 -1.90 -6.20 -1.51
C ALA A 13 -3.28 -5.67 -1.07
N ARG A 14 -3.93 -6.33 -0.11
CA ARG A 14 -5.19 -5.86 0.48
C ARG A 14 -4.99 -4.58 1.30
N MET A 15 -4.01 -4.56 2.21
CA MET A 15 -3.72 -3.39 3.04
C MET A 15 -3.29 -2.19 2.19
N PHE A 16 -2.34 -2.40 1.27
CA PHE A 16 -1.84 -1.34 0.41
C PHE A 16 -2.99 -0.70 -0.40
N ARG A 17 -3.85 -1.51 -1.02
CA ARG A 17 -5.02 -1.01 -1.76
C ARG A 17 -6.02 -0.25 -0.90
N LEU A 18 -6.28 -0.72 0.32
CA LEU A 18 -7.19 -0.04 1.24
C LEU A 18 -6.68 1.35 1.62
N ILE A 19 -5.38 1.46 1.90
CA ILE A 19 -4.75 2.74 2.25
C ILE A 19 -4.69 3.65 1.02
N SER A 20 -4.37 3.12 -0.17
CA SER A 20 -4.43 3.88 -1.43
C SER A 20 -5.83 4.45 -1.68
N ALA A 21 -6.88 3.65 -1.52
CA ALA A 21 -8.27 4.14 -1.67
C ALA A 21 -8.63 5.22 -0.64
N ALA A 22 -8.14 5.09 0.61
CA ALA A 22 -8.33 6.12 1.64
C ALA A 22 -7.59 7.42 1.28
N LYS A 23 -6.37 7.31 0.73
CA LYS A 23 -5.59 8.43 0.22
C LYS A 23 -6.34 9.16 -0.91
N GLU A 24 -6.80 8.44 -1.93
CA GLU A 24 -7.55 9.03 -3.06
C GLU A 24 -8.78 9.81 -2.58
N ARG A 25 -9.54 9.26 -1.62
CA ARG A 25 -10.68 9.96 -1.02
C ARG A 25 -10.24 11.20 -0.22
N ALA A 26 -9.15 11.10 0.54
CA ALA A 26 -8.61 12.22 1.29
C ALA A 26 -8.11 13.36 0.38
N GLU A 27 -7.51 13.03 -0.77
CA GLU A 27 -7.09 13.98 -1.79
C GLU A 27 -8.30 14.69 -2.42
N ALA A 28 -9.35 13.94 -2.78
CA ALA A 28 -10.59 14.49 -3.32
C ALA A 28 -11.28 15.47 -2.35
N LEU A 29 -11.19 15.22 -1.04
CA LEU A 29 -11.72 16.07 0.02
C LEU A 29 -10.73 17.15 0.51
N GLN A 30 -9.54 17.24 -0.10
CA GLN A 30 -8.46 18.18 0.28
C GLN A 30 -8.03 18.08 1.75
N LEU A 31 -8.15 16.90 2.36
CA LEU A 31 -7.77 16.63 3.75
C LEU A 31 -6.26 16.39 3.86
N ARG A 32 -5.48 17.47 3.75
CA ARG A 32 -4.01 17.43 3.64
C ARG A 32 -3.31 16.57 4.71
N ASN A 33 -3.74 16.68 5.96
CA ASN A 33 -3.16 15.89 7.06
C ASN A 33 -3.42 14.40 6.87
N LEU A 34 -4.63 14.04 6.43
CA LEU A 34 -4.97 12.64 6.17
C LEU A 34 -4.21 12.10 4.96
N VAL A 35 -4.03 12.89 3.91
CA VAL A 35 -3.17 12.53 2.77
C VAL A 35 -1.72 12.29 3.20
N HIS A 36 -1.19 13.12 4.09
CA HIS A 36 0.16 12.91 4.63
C HIS A 36 0.25 11.60 5.43
N LEU A 37 -0.71 11.36 6.33
CA LEU A 37 -0.74 10.13 7.13
C LEU A 37 -0.91 8.86 6.28
N THR A 38 -1.73 8.90 5.23
CA THR A 38 -1.89 7.75 4.33
C THR A 38 -0.63 7.50 3.50
N ASN A 39 0.09 8.54 3.07
CA ASN A 39 1.40 8.36 2.43
C ASN A 39 2.42 7.71 3.37
N MET A 40 2.46 8.14 4.63
CA MET A 40 3.34 7.52 5.65
C MET A 40 2.98 6.05 5.89
N ALA A 41 1.68 5.74 5.96
CA ALA A 41 1.21 4.37 6.13
C ALA A 41 1.54 3.48 4.93
N LEU A 42 1.42 3.99 3.69
CA LEU A 42 1.83 3.27 2.48
C LEU A 42 3.33 2.96 2.48
N LEU A 43 4.15 3.93 2.89
CA LEU A 43 5.59 3.74 3.02
C LEU A 43 5.93 2.67 4.06
N GLN A 44 5.31 2.74 5.25
CA GLN A 44 5.55 1.78 6.31
C GLN A 44 5.15 0.36 5.89
N VAL A 45 3.99 0.17 5.25
CA VAL A 45 3.57 -1.13 4.71
C VAL A 45 4.54 -1.66 3.65
N ALA A 46 5.13 -0.77 2.83
CA ALA A 46 6.13 -1.15 1.83
C ALA A 46 7.46 -1.59 2.46
N LEU A 47 7.90 -0.90 3.52
CA LEU A 47 9.10 -1.24 4.29
C LEU A 47 8.93 -2.56 5.04
N ASP A 48 7.81 -2.73 5.76
CA ASP A 48 7.48 -3.94 6.51
C ASP A 48 7.44 -5.17 5.60
N TRP A 49 6.95 -5.00 4.36
CA TRP A 49 6.94 -6.06 3.35
C TRP A 49 8.33 -6.53 2.95
N GLU A 50 9.26 -5.59 2.71
CA GLU A 50 10.65 -5.90 2.33
C GLU A 50 11.53 -6.23 3.55
N GLY A 51 11.01 -6.06 4.78
CA GLY A 51 11.80 -6.18 5.99
C GLY A 51 12.90 -5.12 6.09
N LEU A 52 12.68 -3.95 5.48
CA LEU A 52 13.64 -2.85 5.46
C LEU A 52 13.44 -1.93 6.66
N ASP A 53 14.56 -1.47 7.20
CA ASP A 53 14.61 -0.47 8.26
C ASP A 53 15.36 0.76 7.74
N PRO A 54 14.65 1.87 7.47
CA PRO A 54 15.25 3.07 6.90
C PRO A 54 16.24 3.76 7.85
N GLU A 55 16.23 3.45 9.15
CA GLU A 55 17.25 3.95 10.08
C GLU A 55 18.60 3.25 9.89
N ARG A 56 18.59 2.04 9.32
CA ARG A 56 19.79 1.21 9.11
C ARG A 56 20.38 1.36 7.72
N ASP A 57 19.59 1.84 6.76
CA ASP A 57 20.02 2.09 5.39
C ASP A 57 19.46 3.44 4.90
N PRO A 58 20.24 4.53 5.05
CA PRO A 58 19.79 5.88 4.72
C PRO A 58 19.73 6.15 3.20
N ASP A 59 20.31 5.27 2.38
CA ASP A 59 20.37 5.44 0.92
C ASP A 59 19.19 4.78 0.19
N ILE A 60 18.23 4.21 0.93
CA ILE A 60 17.02 3.61 0.35
C ILE A 60 16.21 4.66 -0.43
N ASP A 61 15.95 4.38 -1.71
CA ASP A 61 14.96 5.13 -2.51
C ASP A 61 13.54 4.77 -2.06
N LEU A 62 13.08 5.44 -1.00
CA LEU A 62 11.74 5.26 -0.43
C LEU A 62 10.64 5.55 -1.47
N GLY A 63 10.86 6.51 -2.37
CA GLY A 63 9.91 6.84 -3.43
C GLY A 63 9.81 5.73 -4.48
N GLY A 64 10.95 5.17 -4.88
CA GLY A 64 11.04 4.02 -5.76
C GLY A 64 10.36 2.78 -5.18
N LEU A 65 10.63 2.51 -3.90
CA LEU A 65 10.02 1.42 -3.15
C LEU A 65 8.49 1.49 -3.17
N VAL A 66 7.91 2.64 -2.84
CA VAL A 66 6.44 2.80 -2.84
C VAL A 66 5.84 2.60 -4.24
N ARG A 67 6.48 3.13 -5.30
CA ARG A 67 6.02 2.94 -6.68
C ARG A 67 6.07 1.47 -7.13
N GLU A 68 7.13 0.77 -6.75
CA GLU A 68 7.28 -0.67 -7.00
C GLU A 68 6.14 -1.45 -6.34
N LYS A 69 5.89 -1.16 -5.06
CA LYS A 69 4.87 -1.80 -4.23
C LYS A 69 3.46 -1.53 -4.70
N GLU A 70 3.17 -0.30 -5.10
CA GLU A 70 1.91 0.06 -5.72
C GLU A 70 1.64 -0.79 -6.97
N ARG A 71 2.62 -0.95 -7.85
CA ARG A 71 2.45 -1.78 -9.05
C ARG A 71 2.12 -3.23 -8.70
N ILE A 72 2.81 -3.81 -7.71
CA ILE A 72 2.57 -5.18 -7.27
C ILE A 72 1.17 -5.32 -6.68
N ALA A 73 0.79 -4.44 -5.76
CA ALA A 73 -0.51 -4.47 -5.10
C ALA A 73 -1.67 -4.29 -6.09
N MET A 74 -1.49 -3.44 -7.12
CA MET A 74 -2.52 -3.17 -8.13
C MET A 74 -2.60 -4.26 -9.21
N ARG A 75 -1.50 -4.97 -9.50
CA ARG A 75 -1.48 -6.06 -10.50
C ARG A 75 -2.38 -7.25 -10.08
N HIS A 76 -2.44 -7.55 -8.78
CA HIS A 76 -3.29 -8.59 -8.22
C HIS A 76 -4.72 -8.11 -7.88
N GLY A 77 -5.02 -6.82 -8.11
CA GLY A 77 -6.22 -6.19 -7.57
C GLY A 77 -7.46 -6.19 -8.47
N ARG A 78 -7.32 -6.49 -9.77
CA ARG A 78 -8.43 -6.43 -10.73
C ARG A 78 -9.53 -7.47 -10.52
N GLU A 79 -9.30 -8.48 -9.69
CA GLU A 79 -10.28 -9.57 -9.48
C GLU A 79 -11.17 -9.37 -8.24
N ASN A 80 -10.85 -8.45 -7.31
CA ASN A 80 -11.46 -8.45 -5.97
C ASN A 80 -11.97 -7.09 -5.43
N LEU A 81 -12.21 -6.09 -6.27
CA LEU A 81 -12.92 -4.87 -5.88
C LEU A 81 -14.34 -4.85 -6.48
N LEU A 82 -15.20 -5.75 -6.00
CA LEU A 82 -16.64 -5.57 -6.11
C LEU A 82 -17.05 -4.45 -5.15
N VAL A 83 -17.14 -3.24 -5.67
CA VAL A 83 -17.77 -2.11 -4.98
C VAL A 83 -19.27 -2.44 -4.88
N LEU A 84 -19.77 -2.71 -3.68
CA LEU A 84 -21.20 -2.87 -3.47
C LEU A 84 -21.87 -1.50 -3.67
N PRO A 85 -22.83 -1.37 -4.60
CA PRO A 85 -23.57 -0.13 -4.78
C PRO A 85 -24.46 0.10 -3.55
N HIS A 86 -24.34 1.28 -2.92
CA HIS A 86 -25.30 1.72 -1.93
C HIS A 86 -26.63 2.01 -2.63
N THR A 87 -27.67 1.28 -2.22
CA THR A 87 -29.07 1.47 -2.65
C THR A 87 -29.76 2.44 -1.71
#